data_AF-A0AA43RGV3-F1
#
_entry.id   AF-A0AA43RGV3-F1
#
_cell.length_a   1.000
_cell.length_b   1.000
_cell.length_c   1.000
_cell.angle_alpha   90.00
_cell.angle_beta   90.00
_cell.angle_gamma   90.00
#
_symmetry.space_group_name_H-M   'P 1'
#
loop_
_entity.id
_entity.type
_entity.pdbx_description
1 polymer ?
#
loop_
_entity_poly.entity_id
_entity_poly.type
_entity_poly.pdbx_seq_one_letter_code
_entity_poly.pdbx_strand_id
1 'polypeptide(L)'
;MAEEQIKTEDKTEETAETEKQNSTEKAKGLMSEFQTFLGDSSVFDMAIGVIIGTALSKIVSSLVNDIFMPLIGIVIGGVDFTSLTFQVHGATVNYGTFISNVVDFLIIAVCLFGCTKAVLTFKHKLNPEVDATYKKETAENILLLREIRDELQIQNGKKIADAKNLESAAAQTSGMAEEIAKTAKTLAAKGVTS
;
A
#
# COMPACT_ATOMS: atom_id res chain seq x y z
N MET A 1 -24.77 54.35 -57.50
CA MET A 1 -25.57 53.22 -56.97
C MET A 1 -25.24 52.02 -57.82
N ALA A 2 -24.74 50.95 -57.20
CA ALA A 2 -24.14 49.73 -57.79
C ALA A 2 -22.62 49.79 -57.95
N GLU A 3 -21.91 49.58 -56.84
CA GLU A 3 -20.60 48.89 -56.72
C GLU A 3 -20.13 48.93 -55.25
N GLU A 4 -20.89 48.32 -54.33
CA GLU A 4 -20.46 48.11 -52.94
C GLU A 4 -21.27 46.97 -52.31
N GLN A 5 -21.00 45.71 -52.69
CA GLN A 5 -21.38 44.50 -51.93
C GLN A 5 -20.55 43.28 -52.40
N ILE A 6 -19.21 43.42 -52.43
CA ILE A 6 -18.30 42.26 -52.57
C ILE A 6 -17.26 42.35 -51.47
N LYS A 7 -17.67 42.34 -50.19
CA LYS A 7 -16.72 42.17 -49.08
C LYS A 7 -17.32 41.80 -47.73
N THR A 8 -18.30 40.90 -47.66
CA THR A 8 -18.84 40.55 -46.32
C THR A 8 -19.41 39.15 -46.18
N GLU A 9 -18.91 38.14 -46.89
CA GLU A 9 -19.39 36.74 -46.71
C GLU A 9 -18.28 35.68 -46.74
N ASP A 10 -17.04 36.03 -46.36
CA ASP A 10 -15.92 35.06 -46.40
C ASP A 10 -15.15 34.92 -45.08
N LYS A 11 -15.77 35.19 -43.92
CA LYS A 11 -15.02 35.17 -42.65
C LYS A 11 -15.73 34.60 -41.42
N THR A 12 -16.68 33.70 -41.63
CA THR A 12 -17.42 33.09 -40.51
C THR A 12 -17.79 31.63 -40.76
N GLU A 13 -16.90 30.81 -41.33
CA GLU A 13 -17.11 29.34 -41.32
C GLU A 13 -15.87 28.53 -40.92
N GLU A 14 -14.70 29.16 -40.76
CA GLU A 14 -13.44 28.49 -40.43
C GLU A 14 -13.17 28.42 -38.91
N THR A 15 -14.19 28.16 -38.08
CA THR A 15 -13.96 27.98 -36.62
C THR A 15 -14.91 27.00 -35.93
N ALA A 16 -15.69 26.20 -36.67
CA ALA A 16 -16.63 25.25 -36.08
C ALA A 16 -16.20 23.77 -36.17
N GLU A 17 -15.13 23.45 -36.89
CA GLU A 17 -14.77 22.04 -37.18
C GLU A 17 -13.58 21.50 -36.37
N THR A 18 -12.81 22.36 -35.70
CA THR A 18 -11.60 21.96 -34.94
C THR A 18 -11.89 21.50 -33.49
N GLU A 19 -13.14 21.54 -33.01
CA GLU A 19 -13.49 21.11 -31.64
C GLU A 19 -14.01 19.66 -31.54
N LYS A 20 -14.50 19.06 -32.64
CA LYS A 20 -15.11 17.71 -32.58
C LYS A 20 -14.12 16.55 -32.73
N GLN A 21 -12.97 16.75 -33.37
CA GLN A 21 -11.98 15.66 -33.56
C GLN A 21 -11.08 15.45 -32.33
N ASN A 22 -10.77 16.50 -31.58
CA ASN A 22 -9.83 16.43 -30.45
C ASN A 22 -10.44 15.77 -29.18
N SER A 23 -11.76 15.68 -29.11
CA SER A 23 -12.49 15.09 -27.98
C SER A 23 -12.62 13.56 -28.09
N THR A 24 -12.65 13.01 -29.31
CA THR A 24 -12.81 11.56 -29.54
C THR A 24 -11.49 10.81 -29.39
N GLU A 25 -10.35 11.42 -29.76
CA GLU A 25 -9.03 10.82 -29.57
C GLU A 25 -8.60 10.85 -28.08
N LYS A 26 -8.82 11.97 -27.38
CA LYS A 26 -8.62 12.06 -25.92
C LYS A 26 -9.51 11.13 -25.11
N ALA A 27 -10.78 10.95 -25.50
CA ALA A 27 -11.67 10.01 -24.82
C ALA A 27 -11.20 8.56 -24.98
N LYS A 28 -10.64 8.19 -26.14
CA LYS A 28 -10.05 6.86 -26.36
C LYS A 28 -8.75 6.68 -25.58
N GLY A 29 -7.95 7.74 -25.45
CA GLY A 29 -6.77 7.80 -24.57
C GLY A 29 -7.12 7.61 -23.10
N LEU A 30 -8.05 8.41 -22.57
CA LEU A 30 -8.51 8.31 -21.18
C LEU A 30 -9.18 6.97 -20.86
N MET A 31 -9.97 6.42 -21.79
CA MET A 31 -10.59 5.10 -21.61
C MET A 31 -9.55 3.97 -21.65
N SER A 32 -8.52 4.10 -22.49
CA SER A 32 -7.40 3.15 -22.55
C SER A 32 -6.52 3.24 -21.30
N GLU A 33 -6.26 4.44 -20.80
CA GLU A 33 -5.55 4.68 -19.54
C GLU A 33 -6.35 4.17 -18.34
N PHE A 34 -7.67 4.38 -18.33
CA PHE A 34 -8.56 3.84 -17.31
C PHE A 34 -8.65 2.31 -17.36
N GLN A 35 -8.69 1.71 -18.55
CA GLN A 35 -8.64 0.26 -18.70
C GLN A 35 -7.30 -0.32 -18.24
N THR A 36 -6.19 0.38 -18.54
CA THR A 36 -4.85 0.01 -18.04
C THR A 36 -4.80 0.11 -16.52
N PHE A 37 -5.40 1.16 -15.94
CA PHE A 37 -5.50 1.37 -14.49
C PHE A 37 -6.40 0.34 -13.77
N LEU A 38 -7.52 -0.07 -14.38
CA LEU A 38 -8.35 -1.15 -13.87
C LEU A 38 -7.70 -2.53 -14.04
N GLY A 39 -6.75 -2.65 -14.98
CA GLY A 39 -5.92 -3.85 -15.13
C GLY A 39 -4.99 -4.09 -13.94
N ASP A 40 -4.71 -3.06 -13.13
CA ASP A 40 -3.93 -3.18 -11.91
C ASP A 40 -4.78 -3.73 -10.77
N SER A 41 -4.53 -4.98 -10.40
CA SER A 41 -5.22 -5.66 -9.29
C SER A 41 -5.10 -4.91 -7.96
N SER A 42 -3.98 -4.21 -7.73
CA SER A 42 -3.76 -3.43 -6.52
C SER A 42 -4.80 -2.31 -6.30
N VAL A 43 -5.32 -1.72 -7.38
CA VAL A 43 -6.34 -0.66 -7.30
C VAL A 43 -7.72 -1.29 -7.14
N PHE A 44 -7.98 -2.37 -7.88
CA PHE A 44 -9.24 -3.09 -7.84
C PHE A 44 -9.56 -3.62 -6.44
N ASP A 45 -8.58 -4.23 -5.77
CA ASP A 45 -8.74 -4.78 -4.42
C ASP A 45 -8.97 -3.67 -3.38
N MET A 46 -8.29 -2.51 -3.53
CA MET A 46 -8.55 -1.34 -2.69
C MET A 46 -9.97 -0.80 -2.91
N ALA A 47 -10.41 -0.69 -4.17
CA ALA A 47 -11.73 -0.17 -4.52
C ALA A 47 -12.86 -1.04 -3.97
N ILE A 48 -12.74 -2.36 -4.09
CA ILE A 48 -13.70 -3.32 -3.51
C ILE A 48 -13.73 -3.18 -1.99
N GLY A 49 -12.56 -3.06 -1.33
CA GLY A 49 -12.47 -2.88 0.11
C GLY A 49 -13.21 -1.64 0.61
N VAL A 50 -13.10 -0.51 -0.10
CA VAL A 50 -13.79 0.75 0.26
C VAL A 50 -15.30 0.63 0.04
N ILE A 51 -15.75 0.04 -1.07
CA ILE A 51 -17.19 -0.11 -1.36
C ILE A 51 -17.85 -1.04 -0.34
N ILE A 52 -17.24 -2.19 -0.05
CA ILE A 52 -17.76 -3.13 0.96
C ILE A 52 -17.70 -2.50 2.35
N GLY A 53 -16.61 -1.79 2.69
CA GLY A 53 -16.45 -1.12 3.97
C GLY A 53 -17.51 -0.04 4.23
N THR A 54 -17.81 0.78 3.22
CA THR A 54 -18.85 1.82 3.34
C THR A 54 -20.25 1.24 3.44
N ALA A 55 -20.57 0.20 2.67
CA ALA A 55 -21.86 -0.50 2.78
C ALA A 55 -22.02 -1.20 4.14
N LEU A 56 -20.97 -1.88 4.62
CA LEU A 56 -20.98 -2.53 5.93
C LEU A 56 -21.13 -1.51 7.06
N SER A 57 -20.44 -0.37 6.98
CA SER A 57 -20.58 0.70 7.96
C SER A 57 -22.03 1.19 8.06
N LYS A 58 -22.74 1.35 6.93
CA LYS A 58 -24.16 1.73 6.94
C LYS A 58 -25.05 0.67 7.60
N ILE A 59 -24.80 -0.61 7.35
CA ILE A 59 -25.54 -1.72 7.97
C ILE A 59 -25.34 -1.70 9.49
N VAL A 60 -24.10 -1.50 9.95
CA VAL A 60 -23.82 -1.43 11.38
C VAL A 60 -24.44 -0.18 12.01
N SER A 61 -24.32 0.98 11.36
CA SER A 61 -24.95 2.22 11.84
C SER A 61 -26.47 2.09 11.92
N SER A 62 -27.14 1.46 10.94
CA SER A 62 -28.59 1.19 11.00
C SER A 62 -28.94 0.21 12.12
N LEU A 63 -28.16 -0.85 12.32
CA LEU A 63 -28.39 -1.76 13.44
C LEU A 63 -28.29 -1.02 14.79
N VAL A 64 -27.28 -0.16 14.95
CA VAL A 64 -27.13 0.62 16.18
C VAL A 64 -28.25 1.64 16.34
N ASN A 65 -28.56 2.40 15.30
CA ASN A 65 -29.53 3.49 15.39
C ASN A 65 -30.98 3.00 15.47
N ASP A 66 -31.30 1.92 14.77
CA ASP A 66 -32.69 1.46 14.61
C ASP A 66 -33.06 0.35 15.62
N ILE A 67 -32.07 -0.40 16.14
CA ILE A 67 -32.30 -1.48 17.12
C ILE A 67 -31.74 -1.12 18.50
N PHE A 68 -30.46 -0.75 18.58
CA PHE A 68 -29.83 -0.52 19.88
C PHE A 68 -30.30 0.77 20.55
N MET A 69 -30.35 1.91 19.85
CA MET A 69 -30.80 3.17 20.44
C MET A 69 -32.22 3.08 21.05
N PRO A 70 -33.23 2.49 20.38
CA PRO A 70 -34.53 2.27 21.00
C PRO A 70 -34.49 1.35 22.22
N LEU A 71 -33.72 0.25 22.16
CA LEU A 71 -33.57 -0.69 23.28
C LEU A 71 -32.93 -0.03 24.50
N ILE A 72 -31.85 0.73 24.29
CA ILE A 72 -31.14 1.47 25.34
C ILE A 72 -31.98 2.64 25.86
N GLY A 73 -32.70 3.32 24.97
CA GLY A 73 -33.67 4.35 25.32
C GLY A 73 -34.71 3.80 26.30
N ILE A 74 -35.30 2.64 26.03
CA ILE A 74 -36.27 2.01 26.94
C ILE A 74 -35.65 1.70 28.31
N VAL A 75 -34.40 1.22 28.35
CA VAL A 75 -33.70 0.86 29.60
C VAL A 75 -33.32 2.09 30.43
N ILE A 76 -32.94 3.19 29.79
CA ILE A 76 -32.48 4.44 30.44
C ILE A 76 -33.63 5.42 30.71
N GLY A 77 -34.84 5.14 30.21
CA GLY A 77 -36.04 5.94 30.48
C GLY A 77 -36.40 6.98 29.42
N GLY A 78 -36.03 6.72 28.16
CA GLY A 78 -36.36 7.55 26.99
C GLY A 78 -35.42 8.74 26.77
N VAL A 79 -34.21 8.69 27.33
CA VAL A 79 -33.27 9.81 27.26
C VAL A 79 -32.58 9.83 25.90
N ASP A 80 -32.95 10.78 25.06
CA ASP A 80 -32.24 11.12 23.84
C ASP A 80 -31.34 12.34 24.10
N PHE A 81 -30.02 12.14 24.07
CA PHE A 81 -29.06 13.19 24.36
C PHE A 81 -29.07 14.31 23.32
N THR A 82 -29.61 14.06 22.13
CA THR A 82 -29.61 14.97 20.99
C THR A 82 -30.33 16.29 21.25
N SER A 83 -31.34 16.28 22.13
CA SER A 83 -32.20 17.44 22.41
C SER A 83 -31.58 18.46 23.39
N LEU A 84 -30.41 18.17 23.96
CA LEU A 84 -29.75 19.06 24.90
C LEU A 84 -29.06 20.21 24.15
N THR A 85 -29.61 21.41 24.28
CA THR A 85 -29.11 22.62 23.63
C THR A 85 -28.92 23.73 24.68
N PHE A 86 -27.87 24.54 24.52
CA PHE A 86 -27.59 25.68 25.38
C PHE A 86 -27.57 26.96 24.54
N GLN A 87 -28.45 27.91 24.89
CA GLN A 87 -28.57 29.18 24.18
C GLN A 87 -27.74 30.24 24.91
N VAL A 88 -26.73 30.83 24.26
CA VAL A 88 -25.93 31.93 24.81
C VAL A 88 -25.93 33.09 23.84
N HIS A 89 -26.49 34.24 24.23
CA HIS A 89 -26.46 35.50 23.47
C HIS A 89 -26.92 35.36 22.00
N GLY A 90 -27.89 34.48 21.72
CA GLY A 90 -28.41 34.25 20.37
C GLY A 90 -27.70 33.14 19.57
N ALA A 91 -26.66 32.52 20.14
CA ALA A 91 -26.03 31.33 19.57
C ALA A 91 -26.53 30.06 20.27
N THR A 92 -27.04 29.10 19.48
CA THR A 92 -27.44 27.77 19.95
C THR A 92 -26.25 26.82 19.93
N VAL A 93 -25.79 26.38 21.09
CA VAL A 93 -24.76 25.34 21.23
C VAL A 93 -25.43 24.00 21.50
N ASN A 94 -25.46 23.13 20.48
CA ASN A 94 -26.05 21.79 20.55
C ASN A 94 -25.04 20.78 21.11
N TYR A 95 -24.72 20.87 22.39
CA TYR A 95 -23.82 19.92 23.03
C TYR A 95 -24.43 18.51 23.10
N GLY A 96 -25.76 18.41 23.09
CA GLY A 96 -26.49 17.16 23.05
C GLY A 96 -26.09 16.24 21.89
N THR A 97 -25.96 16.79 20.68
CA THR A 97 -25.50 16.04 19.51
C THR A 97 -24.08 15.51 19.69
N PHE A 98 -23.21 16.26 20.37
CA PHE A 98 -21.86 15.80 20.63
C PHE A 98 -21.84 14.62 21.60
N ILE A 99 -22.58 14.69 22.72
CA ILE A 99 -22.68 13.55 23.66
C ILE A 99 -23.31 12.34 22.95
N SER A 100 -24.35 12.55 22.14
CA SER A 100 -24.96 11.46 21.36
C SER A 100 -23.93 10.77 20.46
N ASN A 101 -23.17 11.53 19.67
CA ASN A 101 -22.14 10.98 18.79
C ASN A 101 -21.05 10.20 19.54
N VAL A 102 -20.68 10.63 20.75
CA VAL A 102 -19.72 9.91 21.60
C VAL A 102 -20.29 8.58 22.09
N VAL A 103 -21.56 8.57 22.51
CA VAL A 103 -22.28 7.35 22.91
C VAL A 103 -22.45 6.40 21.72
N ASP A 104 -22.85 6.92 20.57
CA ASP A 104 -23.00 6.16 19.33
C ASP A 104 -21.68 5.52 18.91
N PHE A 105 -20.57 6.25 18.97
CA PHE A 105 -19.25 5.71 18.70
C PHE A 105 -18.88 4.56 19.65
N LEU A 106 -19.19 4.69 20.95
CA LEU A 106 -18.94 3.64 21.94
C LEU A 106 -19.79 2.39 21.66
N ILE A 107 -21.07 2.57 21.32
CA ILE A 107 -21.97 1.46 20.97
C ILE A 107 -21.53 0.80 19.67
N ILE A 108 -21.23 1.56 18.62
CA ILE A 108 -20.73 1.05 17.34
C ILE A 108 -19.43 0.27 17.55
N ALA A 109 -18.51 0.74 18.40
CA ALA A 109 -17.28 0.02 18.70
C ALA A 109 -17.54 -1.37 19.33
N VAL A 110 -18.44 -1.44 20.32
CA VAL A 110 -18.84 -2.70 20.97
C VAL A 110 -19.59 -3.60 19.99
N CYS A 111 -20.46 -3.03 19.15
CA CYS A 111 -21.22 -3.75 18.14
C CYS A 111 -20.31 -4.33 17.04
N LEU A 112 -19.36 -3.54 16.51
CA LEU A 112 -18.37 -4.04 15.54
C LEU A 112 -17.57 -5.17 16.14
N PHE A 113 -17.09 -5.02 17.37
CA PHE A 113 -16.36 -6.08 18.05
C PHE A 113 -17.18 -7.37 18.17
N GLY A 114 -18.45 -7.27 18.55
CA GLY A 114 -19.38 -8.39 18.61
C GLY A 114 -19.59 -9.06 17.24
N CYS A 115 -19.90 -8.27 16.21
CA CYS A 115 -20.11 -8.76 14.84
C CYS A 115 -18.86 -9.40 14.24
N THR A 116 -17.70 -8.75 14.34
CA THR A 116 -16.41 -9.28 13.85
C THR A 116 -16.06 -10.58 14.58
N LYS A 117 -16.28 -10.65 15.91
CA LYS A 117 -16.07 -11.88 16.67
C LYS A 117 -17.03 -12.98 16.25
N ALA A 118 -18.31 -12.66 16.01
CA ALA A 118 -19.29 -13.63 15.55
C ALA A 118 -18.85 -14.21 14.19
N VAL A 119 -18.53 -13.35 13.22
CA VAL A 119 -18.05 -13.77 11.89
C VAL A 119 -16.78 -14.61 12.00
N LEU A 120 -15.81 -14.22 12.84
CA LEU A 120 -14.59 -15.00 13.07
C LEU A 120 -14.90 -16.36 13.71
N THR A 121 -15.82 -16.41 14.67
CA THR A 121 -16.25 -17.65 15.35
C THR A 121 -17.01 -18.57 14.40
N PHE A 122 -17.86 -18.03 13.52
CA PHE A 122 -18.58 -18.78 12.51
C PHE A 122 -17.64 -19.30 11.40
N LYS A 123 -16.73 -18.47 10.90
CA LYS A 123 -15.70 -18.89 9.92
C LYS A 123 -14.83 -20.02 10.48
N HIS A 124 -14.37 -19.91 11.72
CA HIS A 124 -13.59 -20.95 12.38
C HIS A 124 -14.35 -22.27 12.53
N LYS A 125 -15.69 -22.25 12.57
CA LYS A 125 -16.54 -23.46 12.67
C LYS A 125 -16.92 -24.05 11.31
N LEU A 126 -16.88 -23.27 10.23
CA LEU A 126 -17.41 -23.67 8.92
C LEU A 126 -16.35 -23.92 7.86
N ASN A 127 -15.17 -23.28 7.91
CA ASN A 127 -14.12 -23.52 6.92
C ASN A 127 -12.71 -23.13 7.42
N PRO A 128 -12.04 -23.97 8.23
CA PRO A 128 -10.66 -23.73 8.67
C PRO A 128 -9.64 -23.74 7.52
N GLU A 129 -10.03 -24.23 6.33
CA GLU A 129 -9.14 -24.40 5.18
C GLU A 129 -8.72 -23.07 4.54
N VAL A 130 -9.58 -22.04 4.54
CA VAL A 130 -9.28 -20.76 3.88
C VAL A 130 -8.26 -19.94 4.68
N ASP A 131 -8.38 -19.89 6.01
CA ASP A 131 -7.37 -19.26 6.87
C ASP A 131 -6.08 -20.09 6.93
N ALA A 132 -6.19 -21.42 6.92
CA ALA A 132 -5.02 -22.31 6.87
C ALA A 132 -4.26 -22.17 5.55
N THR A 133 -4.94 -21.95 4.43
CA THR A 133 -4.30 -21.80 3.11
C THR A 133 -3.52 -20.49 3.01
N TYR A 134 -4.12 -19.35 3.40
CA TYR A 134 -3.40 -18.07 3.44
C TYR A 134 -2.21 -18.09 4.41
N LYS A 135 -2.39 -18.71 5.57
CA LYS A 135 -1.31 -18.89 6.57
C LYS A 135 -0.21 -19.83 6.07
N LYS A 136 -0.56 -20.88 5.33
CA LYS A 136 0.39 -21.85 4.76
C LYS A 136 1.20 -21.24 3.63
N GLU A 137 0.55 -20.56 2.69
CA GLU A 137 1.22 -19.88 1.58
C GLU A 137 2.20 -18.80 2.09
N THR A 138 1.80 -18.02 3.09
CA THR A 138 2.68 -17.01 3.71
C THR A 138 3.87 -17.67 4.41
N ALA A 139 3.66 -18.79 5.10
CA ALA A 139 4.74 -19.52 5.78
C ALA A 139 5.74 -20.15 4.79
N GLU A 140 5.26 -20.72 3.69
CA GLU A 140 6.11 -21.27 2.62
C GLU A 140 6.94 -20.17 1.95
N ASN A 141 6.34 -19.02 1.62
CA ASN A 141 7.08 -17.88 1.07
C ASN A 141 8.18 -17.39 2.04
N ILE A 142 7.89 -17.30 3.35
CA ILE A 142 8.89 -16.91 4.36
C ILE A 142 10.01 -17.94 4.48
N LEU A 143 9.70 -19.23 4.39
CA LEU A 143 10.70 -20.30 4.39
C LEU A 143 11.61 -20.22 3.16
N LEU A 144 11.03 -20.08 1.97
CA LEU A 144 11.78 -19.93 0.72
C LEU A 144 12.67 -18.67 0.75
N LEU A 145 12.15 -17.54 1.22
CA LEU A 145 12.93 -16.31 1.39
C LEU A 145 14.11 -16.47 2.36
N ARG A 146 13.92 -17.27 3.41
CA ARG A 146 14.96 -17.59 4.38
C ARG A 146 16.02 -18.51 3.78
N GLU A 147 15.62 -19.53 3.02
CA GLU A 147 16.53 -20.40 2.28
C GLU A 147 17.35 -19.60 1.26
N ILE A 148 16.71 -18.76 0.44
CA ILE A 148 17.37 -17.88 -0.52
C ILE A 148 18.36 -16.92 0.17
N ARG A 149 17.99 -16.34 1.32
CA ARG A 149 18.88 -15.46 2.09
C ARG A 149 20.11 -16.22 2.58
N ASP A 150 19.93 -17.43 3.09
CA ASP A 150 21.01 -18.23 3.64
C ASP A 150 21.96 -18.70 2.50
N GLU A 151 21.41 -19.06 1.33
CA GLU A 151 22.19 -19.34 0.12
C GLU A 151 22.99 -18.12 -0.39
N LEU A 152 22.40 -16.92 -0.39
CA LEU A 152 23.09 -15.69 -0.79
C LEU A 152 24.23 -15.32 0.18
N GLN A 153 24.06 -15.55 1.48
CA GLN A 153 25.13 -15.36 2.47
C GLN A 153 26.30 -16.31 2.23
N ILE A 154 26.01 -17.58 1.92
CA ILE A 154 27.03 -18.58 1.58
C ILE A 154 27.76 -18.18 0.29
N GLN A 155 27.05 -17.76 -0.75
CA GLN A 155 27.66 -17.32 -2.00
C GLN A 155 28.53 -16.07 -1.80
N ASN A 156 28.07 -15.10 -1.02
CA ASN A 156 28.83 -13.88 -0.74
C ASN A 156 30.08 -14.18 0.10
N GLY A 157 29.97 -15.05 1.11
CA GLY A 157 31.10 -15.53 1.91
C GLY A 157 32.16 -16.26 1.07
N LYS A 158 31.73 -17.09 0.12
CA LYS A 158 32.64 -17.77 -0.83
C LYS A 158 33.34 -16.77 -1.75
N LYS A 159 32.63 -15.79 -2.28
CA LYS A 159 33.19 -14.73 -3.14
C LYS A 159 34.22 -13.87 -2.41
N ILE A 160 34.01 -13.60 -1.12
CA ILE A 160 34.97 -12.91 -0.24
C ILE A 160 36.18 -13.80 0.08
N ALA A 161 35.97 -15.10 0.31
CA ALA A 161 37.06 -16.05 0.53
C ALA A 161 37.92 -16.23 -0.74
N ASP A 162 37.31 -16.31 -1.91
CA ASP A 162 37.98 -16.40 -3.20
C ASP A 162 38.78 -15.11 -3.48
N ALA A 163 38.23 -13.94 -3.15
CA ALA A 163 38.94 -12.66 -3.24
C ALA A 163 40.15 -12.58 -2.30
N LYS A 164 40.02 -13.09 -1.06
CA LYS A 164 41.10 -13.08 -0.06
C LYS A 164 42.20 -14.10 -0.36
N ASN A 165 41.85 -15.24 -0.95
CA ASN A 165 42.83 -16.24 -1.40
C ASN A 165 43.62 -15.76 -2.61
N LEU A 166 43.02 -14.95 -3.50
CA LEU A 166 43.72 -14.31 -4.61
C LEU A 166 44.74 -13.25 -4.11
N GLU A 167 44.41 -12.51 -3.06
CA GLU A 167 45.32 -11.56 -2.41
C GLU A 167 46.47 -12.27 -1.65
N SER A 168 46.17 -13.40 -0.98
CA SER A 168 47.17 -14.21 -0.30
C SER A 168 48.14 -14.92 -1.26
N ALA A 169 47.70 -15.31 -2.46
CA ALA A 169 48.55 -15.88 -3.50
C ALA A 169 49.54 -14.84 -4.09
N ALA A 170 49.10 -13.57 -4.20
CA ALA A 170 49.97 -12.46 -4.59
C ALA A 170 51.01 -12.09 -3.49
N ALA A 171 50.66 -12.25 -2.20
CA ALA A 171 51.59 -12.01 -1.09
C ALA A 171 52.64 -13.11 -0.92
N GLN A 172 52.29 -14.38 -1.17
CA GLN A 172 53.26 -15.50 -1.12
C GLN A 172 54.27 -15.45 -2.28
N THR A 173 53.86 -14.97 -3.45
CA THR A 173 54.76 -14.83 -4.60
C THR A 173 55.77 -13.68 -4.45
N SER A 174 55.43 -12.60 -3.73
CA SER A 174 56.40 -11.52 -3.44
C SER A 174 57.38 -11.90 -2.31
N GLY A 175 56.92 -12.62 -1.29
CA GLY A 175 57.77 -13.11 -0.20
C GLY A 175 58.84 -14.10 -0.69
N MET A 176 58.48 -15.00 -1.61
CA MET A 176 59.44 -15.93 -2.20
C MET A 176 60.49 -15.22 -3.08
N ALA A 177 60.09 -14.16 -3.80
CA ALA A 177 61.04 -13.36 -4.57
C ALA A 177 62.05 -12.61 -3.68
N GLU A 178 61.61 -12.12 -2.51
CA GLU A 178 62.48 -11.42 -1.55
C GLU A 178 63.45 -12.39 -0.84
N GLU A 179 63.01 -13.62 -0.51
CA GLU A 179 63.86 -14.64 0.10
C GLU A 179 64.92 -15.18 -0.89
N ILE A 180 64.56 -15.34 -2.17
CA ILE A 180 65.50 -15.73 -3.23
C ILE A 180 66.55 -14.62 -3.45
N ALA A 181 66.15 -13.35 -3.45
CA ALA A 181 67.08 -12.22 -3.56
C ALA A 181 68.06 -12.15 -2.37
N LYS A 182 67.58 -12.43 -1.15
CA LYS A 182 68.40 -12.44 0.07
C LYS A 182 69.39 -13.61 0.10
N THR A 183 68.97 -14.78 -0.40
CA THR A 183 69.80 -15.98 -0.51
C THR A 183 70.88 -15.81 -1.59
N ALA A 184 70.54 -15.25 -2.74
CA ALA A 184 71.51 -14.93 -3.80
C ALA A 184 72.58 -13.92 -3.32
N LYS A 185 72.18 -12.89 -2.57
CA LYS A 185 73.10 -11.90 -2.01
C LYS A 185 74.02 -12.51 -0.94
N THR A 186 73.55 -13.50 -0.20
CA THR A 186 74.32 -14.24 0.83
C THR A 186 75.31 -15.21 0.19
N LEU A 187 74.97 -15.84 -0.93
CA LEU A 187 75.92 -16.66 -1.72
C LEU A 187 77.01 -15.80 -2.36
N ALA A 188 76.68 -14.61 -2.87
CA ALA A 188 77.68 -13.68 -3.42
C ALA A 188 78.70 -13.21 -2.37
N ALA A 189 78.28 -13.08 -1.10
CA ALA A 189 79.17 -12.68 0.00
C ALA A 189 80.08 -13.82 0.52
N LYS A 190 79.72 -15.09 0.30
CA LYS A 190 80.53 -16.26 0.71
C LYS A 190 81.46 -16.80 -0.40
N GLY A 191 81.46 -16.18 -1.58
CA GLY A 191 82.24 -16.60 -2.75
C GLY A 191 83.61 -15.93 -2.94
N VAL A 192 84.14 -15.21 -1.94
CA VAL A 192 85.53 -14.70 -1.95
C VAL A 192 86.21 -15.19 -0.67
N THR A 193 86.67 -16.44 -0.69
CA THR A 193 87.81 -17.00 0.06
C THR A 193 87.88 -18.51 -0.17
N SER A 194 88.24 -18.89 -1.39
CA SER A 194 89.15 -20.01 -1.68
C SER A 194 89.60 -19.91 -3.12
#